data_AF-A0A7V9GJB4-F1
#
_entry.id   AF-A0A7V9GJB4-F1
#
_cell.length_a   1.000
_cell.length_b   1.000
_cell.length_c   1.000
_cell.angle_alpha   90.00
_cell.angle_beta   90.00
_cell.angle_gamma   90.00
#
_symmetry.space_group_name_H-M   'P 1'
#
loop_
_entity.id
_entity.type
_entity.pdbx_description
1 polymer ?
#
loop_
_entity_poly.entity_id
_entity_poly.type
_entity_poly.pdbx_seq_one_letter_code
_entity_poly.pdbx_strand_id
1 'polypeptide(L)' 'MVTPRIWPGEPYPLGATYDGVGTNVSVISSVAEAVELCLFDDDGTET' A
#
# COMPACT_ATOMS: atom_id res chain seq x y z
N MET A 1 10.64 -16.42 7.88
CA MET A 1 10.01 -15.33 7.12
C MET A 1 10.32 -14.02 7.83
N VAL A 2 10.85 -13.03 7.12
CA VAL A 2 11.04 -11.68 7.65
C VAL A 2 9.74 -10.94 7.37
N THR A 3 9.02 -10.51 8.41
CA THR A 3 7.82 -9.67 8.23
C THR A 3 8.24 -8.29 7.74
N PRO A 4 7.70 -7.79 6.62
CA PRO A 4 8.02 -6.44 6.16
C PRO A 4 7.60 -5.43 7.23
N ARG A 5 8.45 -4.44 7.46
CA ARG A 5 8.14 -3.34 8.39
C ARG A 5 7.14 -2.40 7.72
N ILE A 6 5.93 -2.33 8.26
CA ILE A 6 4.90 -1.42 7.80
C ILE A 6 5.09 -0.06 8.49
N TRP A 7 4.95 1.02 7.71
CA TRP A 7 5.03 2.40 8.18
C TRP A 7 3.68 3.10 7.97
N PRO A 8 3.36 4.14 8.77
CA PRO A 8 2.09 4.88 8.62
C PRO A 8 1.89 5.56 7.25
N GLY A 9 2.98 5.85 6.51
CA GLY A 9 2.92 6.55 5.23
C GLY A 9 2.58 8.04 5.34
N GLU A 10 2.23 8.64 4.21
CA GLU A 10 1.79 10.03 4.06
C GLU A 10 0.45 10.09 3.29
N PRO A 11 -0.48 10.99 3.67
CA PRO A 11 -1.79 11.09 3.02
C PRO A 11 -1.74 11.70 1.61
N TYR A 12 -0.61 12.27 1.19
CA TYR A 12 -0.45 12.91 -0.13
C TYR A 12 0.98 12.69 -0.66
N PRO A 13 1.19 12.55 -1.99
CA PRO A 13 0.20 12.55 -3.07
C PRO A 13 -0.72 11.31 -3.06
N LEU A 14 -1.89 11.43 -3.68
CA LEU A 14 -2.76 10.29 -3.92
C LEU A 14 -2.10 9.31 -4.91
N GLY A 15 -2.36 8.01 -4.71
CA GLY A 15 -1.81 6.93 -5.51
C GLY A 15 -0.64 6.21 -4.83
N ALA A 16 0.10 5.43 -5.62
CA ALA A 16 1.28 4.72 -5.19
C ALA A 16 2.55 5.48 -5.62
N THR A 17 3.39 5.87 -4.67
CA THR A 17 4.63 6.62 -4.92
C THR A 17 5.82 5.88 -4.32
N TYR A 18 6.85 5.62 -5.12
CA TYR A 18 8.10 5.03 -4.66
C TYR A 18 9.04 6.12 -4.14
N ASP A 19 9.52 5.97 -2.90
CA ASP A 19 10.36 6.95 -2.20
C ASP A 19 11.86 6.60 -2.19
N GLY A 20 12.24 5.47 -2.82
CA GLY A 20 13.61 4.97 -2.83
C GLY A 20 13.90 3.87 -1.80
N VAL A 21 13.03 3.68 -0.81
CA VAL A 21 13.14 2.61 0.21
C VAL A 21 11.87 1.75 0.31
N GLY A 22 10.75 2.24 -0.21
CA GLY A 22 9.47 1.56 -0.25
C GLY A 22 8.43 2.33 -1.07
N THR A 23 7.18 1.90 -0.97
CA THR A 23 6.07 2.52 -1.68
C THR A 23 5.05 3.06 -0.68
N ASN A 24 4.78 4.36 -0.76
CA ASN A 24 3.65 4.98 -0.07
C ASN A 24 2.38 4.80 -0.90
N VAL A 25 1.30 4.32 -0.30
CA VAL A 25 -0.01 4.18 -0.95
C VAL A 25 -1.02 5.08 -0.22
N SER A 26 -1.57 6.06 -0.92
CA SER A 26 -2.64 6.91 -0.41
C SER A 26 -3.89 6.82 -1.29
N VAL A 27 -5.03 6.54 -0.66
CA VAL A 27 -6.33 6.43 -1.31
C VAL A 27 -7.36 7.25 -0.54
N ILE A 28 -8.27 7.88 -1.26
CA ILE A 28 -9.39 8.60 -0.68
C ILE A 28 -10.69 7.84 -0.92
N SER A 29 -11.49 7.70 0.13
CA SER A 29 -12.86 7.23 0.04
C SER A 29 -13.73 8.04 1.00
N SER A 30 -14.87 8.53 0.51
CA SER A 30 -15.87 9.25 1.31
C SER A 30 -16.90 8.33 1.96
N VAL A 31 -16.89 7.04 1.59
CA VAL A 31 -17.95 6.08 1.93
C VAL A 31 -17.43 4.73 2.42
N ALA A 32 -16.13 4.46 2.34
CA ALA A 32 -15.58 3.17 2.74
C ALA A 32 -15.54 3.03 4.26
N GLU A 33 -15.99 1.88 4.75
CA GLU A 33 -15.85 1.48 6.15
C GLU A 33 -14.46 0.90 6.44
N ALA A 34 -13.81 0.31 5.42
CA ALA A 34 -12.47 -0.25 5.49
C ALA A 34 -11.78 -0.21 4.12
N VAL A 35 -10.44 -0.30 4.13
CA VAL A 35 -9.59 -0.37 2.95
C VAL A 35 -8.49 -1.42 3.20
N GLU A 36 -8.28 -2.30 2.24
CA GLU A 36 -7.24 -3.33 2.26
C GLU A 36 -6.25 -3.11 1.10
N LEU A 37 -4.97 -3.32 1.37
CA LEU A 37 -3.91 -3.29 0.36
C LEU A 37 -3.55 -4.74 -0.01
N CYS A 38 -3.90 -5.15 -1.23
CA CYS A 38 -3.57 -6.46 -1.78
C CYS A 38 -2.32 -6.35 -2.66
N LEU A 39 -1.31 -7.18 -2.39
CA LEU A 39 -0.07 -7.25 -3.17
C LEU A 39 -0.01 -8.57 -3.92
N PHE A 40 0.25 -8.52 -5.22
CA PHE A 40 0.31 -9.70 -6.08
C PHE A 40 1.71 -9.85 -6.68
N ASP A 41 2.17 -11.10 -6.77
CA ASP A 41 3.37 -11.45 -7.54
C ASP A 41 3.08 -11.64 -9.04
N ASP A 42 4.12 -11.97 -9.81
CA ASP A 42 4.04 -12.17 -11.26
C ASP A 42 3.17 -13.37 -11.67
N ASP A 43 2.97 -14.34 -10.76
CA ASP A 43 2.09 -15.49 -10.96
C ASP A 43 0.63 -15.18 -10.58
N GLY A 44 0.36 -13.98 -10.05
CA GLY A 44 -0.95 -13.50 -9.63
C GLY A 44 -1.37 -13.97 -8.24
N THR A 45 -0.44 -14.45 -7.42
CA THR A 45 -0.70 -14.87 -6.04
C THR A 45 -0.60 -13.69 -5.09
N GLU A 46 -1.59 -13.53 -4.22
CA GLU A 46 -1.55 -12.52 -3.15
C GLU A 46 -0.61 -12.95 -2.01
N THR A 47 0.28 -12.05 -1.55
CA THR A 47 1.28 -12.34 -0.50
C THR A 47 1.29 -11.30 0.62
#